data_AF-A0A0J9X815-F1
#
_entry.id   AF-A0A0J9X815-F1
#
_cell.length_a   1.000
_cell.length_b   1.000
_cell.length_c   1.000
_cell.angle_alpha   90.00
_cell.angle_beta   90.00
_cell.angle_gamma   90.00
#
_symmetry.space_group_name_H-M   'P 1'
#
loop_
_entity.id
_entity.type
_entity.pdbx_description
1 polymer ?
#
loop_
_entity_poly.entity_id
_entity_poly.type
_entity_poly.pdbx_seq_one_letter_code
_entity_poly.pdbx_strand_id
1 'polypeptide(L)'
;MFKLPATHLGLAARSARYISARSMRPTASRLLTNRFYSTPANNNNNNTSKPEDTKPEEDVVAGVADPGTTRHGYDPLKPRKPLNRIAVGKAFDSNKAEQQATVGFINWKAALFFIATGGGLLYFFKSEKKRLEIEKLEESNRGYGKPLVGGPFNLIDQHGNPFTEKDLLGKFSLIYFGFSMCPDICPDELEKMSEMLNAINKDEKKVIPVFITCDPARDTPEVLKDYLAEFHPDIIGLTGTYDEIKKTCKAYRVYFSTPPDLKPGQDYLVDHSIFFYFMDPEGKYIDVFGRQYDAKTAVEKMKEHMAVWRPSDDRDKTFFETLFGKKR
;
A
#
# COMPACT_ATOMS: atom_id res chain seq x y z
N MET A 1 72.84 -10.41 28.32
CA MET A 1 73.06 -11.86 28.05
C MET A 1 71.71 -12.47 27.71
N PHE A 2 71.39 -13.07 26.57
CA PHE A 2 72.18 -13.50 25.42
C PHE A 2 71.21 -13.76 24.23
N LYS A 3 71.60 -13.32 23.02
CA LYS A 3 71.37 -13.89 21.67
C LYS A 3 69.95 -14.08 21.06
N LEU A 4 69.68 -13.26 20.04
CA LEU A 4 69.27 -13.69 18.68
C LEU A 4 70.44 -14.46 17.99
N PRO A 5 70.28 -15.32 16.94
CA PRO A 5 69.79 -14.90 15.60
C PRO A 5 69.22 -15.97 14.62
N ALA A 6 68.91 -15.50 13.39
CA ALA A 6 69.00 -16.17 12.06
C ALA A 6 67.83 -17.09 11.60
N THR A 7 66.97 -16.65 10.66
CA THR A 7 67.05 -16.73 9.17
C THR A 7 67.12 -18.13 8.56
N HIS A 8 66.14 -18.49 7.72
CA HIS A 8 66.36 -19.37 6.56
C HIS A 8 65.38 -19.10 5.40
N LEU A 9 65.96 -18.89 4.23
CA LEU A 9 65.38 -18.88 2.89
C LEU A 9 65.07 -20.31 2.38
N GLY A 10 64.14 -20.41 1.42
CA GLY A 10 63.98 -21.51 0.45
C GLY A 10 62.56 -21.48 -0.14
N LEU A 11 62.24 -20.90 -1.31
CA LEU A 11 62.66 -21.12 -2.71
C LEU A 11 62.10 -22.40 -3.38
N ALA A 12 61.38 -22.18 -4.49
CA ALA A 12 61.10 -23.06 -5.64
C ALA A 12 60.06 -24.20 -5.46
N ALA A 13 59.33 -24.67 -6.46
CA ALA A 13 58.89 -24.27 -7.82
C ALA A 13 58.11 -25.48 -8.39
N ARG A 14 57.42 -25.30 -9.53
CA ARG A 14 56.86 -26.32 -10.47
C ARG A 14 55.55 -27.00 -10.06
N SER A 15 54.56 -27.33 -10.92
CA SER A 15 54.13 -27.13 -12.33
C SER A 15 53.52 -28.45 -12.80
N ALA A 16 52.25 -28.48 -13.24
CA ALA A 16 51.65 -29.48 -14.15
C ALA A 16 50.24 -28.94 -14.54
N ARG A 17 49.99 -28.43 -15.75
CA ARG A 17 49.70 -29.08 -17.06
C ARG A 17 48.42 -29.93 -17.14
N TYR A 18 47.58 -29.51 -18.11
CA TYR A 18 46.78 -30.30 -19.08
C TYR A 18 45.37 -30.80 -18.72
N ILE A 19 44.32 -30.23 -19.38
CA ILE A 19 43.13 -30.84 -20.05
C ILE A 19 42.53 -29.73 -20.96
N SER A 20 42.62 -29.73 -22.30
CA SER A 20 41.86 -30.42 -23.38
C SER A 20 40.51 -29.80 -23.82
N ALA A 21 40.27 -29.86 -25.14
CA ALA A 21 39.05 -29.65 -25.96
C ALA A 21 38.66 -28.18 -26.32
N ARG A 22 38.79 -27.70 -27.56
CA ARG A 22 38.26 -28.08 -28.89
C ARG A 22 36.89 -27.46 -29.20
N SER A 23 36.92 -26.38 -30.00
CA SER A 23 36.06 -26.02 -31.14
C SER A 23 34.55 -26.35 -31.08
N MET A 24 33.70 -25.31 -31.18
CA MET A 24 32.70 -25.21 -32.24
C MET A 24 32.14 -23.78 -32.42
N ARG A 25 31.91 -23.44 -33.67
CA ARG A 25 31.48 -22.14 -34.24
C ARG A 25 29.95 -21.95 -34.15
N PRO A 26 29.45 -20.73 -34.45
CA PRO A 26 28.10 -20.29 -34.11
C PRO A 26 27.06 -20.72 -35.14
N THR A 27 25.84 -21.01 -34.69
CA THR A 27 24.68 -21.18 -35.58
C THR A 27 23.76 -19.98 -35.47
N ALA A 28 23.73 -19.19 -36.54
CA ALA A 28 22.70 -18.21 -36.85
C ALA A 28 21.50 -18.89 -37.50
N SER A 29 20.30 -18.59 -37.00
CA SER A 29 18.98 -18.62 -37.68
C SER A 29 17.95 -18.48 -36.55
N ARG A 30 16.92 -17.63 -36.61
CA ARG A 30 16.04 -17.42 -37.74
C ARG A 30 15.18 -16.18 -37.44
N LEU A 31 15.16 -15.25 -38.38
CA LEU A 31 14.11 -14.24 -38.51
C LEU A 31 12.79 -14.96 -38.82
N LEU A 32 11.74 -14.67 -38.04
CA LEU A 32 10.32 -14.76 -38.43
C LEU A 32 9.56 -13.75 -37.54
N THR A 33 9.37 -12.52 -38.04
CA THR A 33 8.12 -12.03 -38.64
C THR A 33 6.94 -11.89 -37.67
N ASN A 34 6.59 -10.63 -37.42
CA ASN A 34 5.26 -10.06 -37.18
C ASN A 34 4.11 -11.07 -37.03
N ARG A 35 3.51 -11.09 -35.84
CA ARG A 35 2.09 -11.42 -35.71
C ARG A 35 1.41 -10.43 -34.79
N PHE A 36 0.73 -9.50 -35.45
CA PHE A 36 -0.40 -8.71 -34.97
C PHE A 36 -1.30 -9.57 -34.08
N TYR A 37 -1.59 -9.09 -32.86
CA TYR A 37 -2.78 -9.51 -32.12
C TYR A 37 -3.86 -8.46 -32.32
N SER A 38 -4.69 -8.72 -33.32
CA SER A 38 -6.01 -8.12 -33.51
C SER A 38 -7.00 -8.73 -32.54
N THR A 39 -7.83 -7.87 -31.96
CA THR A 39 -9.03 -8.16 -31.16
C THR A 39 -10.06 -8.97 -31.96
N PRO A 40 -10.84 -9.87 -31.33
CA PRO A 40 -12.03 -10.41 -31.96
C PRO A 40 -13.22 -9.50 -31.66
N ALA A 41 -13.76 -8.89 -32.73
CA ALA A 41 -15.11 -8.36 -32.77
C ALA A 41 -16.11 -9.54 -32.84
N ASN A 42 -17.13 -9.53 -31.99
CA ASN A 42 -18.35 -10.30 -32.24
C ASN A 42 -19.50 -9.33 -32.53
N ASN A 43 -20.18 -9.64 -33.63
CA ASN A 43 -21.13 -8.87 -34.38
C ASN A 43 -22.54 -9.17 -33.86
N ASN A 44 -23.34 -8.14 -33.59
CA ASN A 44 -24.80 -8.25 -33.66
C ASN A 44 -25.35 -6.94 -34.20
N ASN A 45 -25.52 -6.92 -35.51
CA ASN A 45 -26.36 -5.99 -36.25
C ASN A 45 -27.81 -6.09 -35.76
N ASN A 46 -28.46 -4.95 -35.55
CA ASN A 46 -29.51 -4.47 -36.46
C ASN A 46 -30.04 -3.10 -35.97
N ASN A 47 -29.60 -2.05 -36.68
CA ASN A 47 -30.43 -1.03 -37.37
C ASN A 47 -31.92 -0.96 -37.00
N THR A 48 -32.61 0.18 -36.91
CA THR A 48 -32.41 1.65 -36.93
C THR A 48 -33.83 2.22 -36.78
N SER A 49 -33.95 3.52 -36.53
CA SER A 49 -35.10 4.41 -36.83
C SER A 49 -36.42 4.28 -36.02
N LYS A 50 -36.61 5.29 -35.16
CA LYS A 50 -37.86 6.05 -34.88
C LYS A 50 -38.60 6.44 -36.20
N PRO A 51 -39.87 6.94 -36.23
CA PRO A 51 -40.73 7.42 -35.14
C PRO A 51 -42.26 7.10 -35.27
N GLU A 52 -43.04 7.75 -34.38
CA GLU A 52 -44.43 8.23 -34.54
C GLU A 52 -45.66 7.30 -34.39
N ASP A 53 -46.50 7.78 -33.47
CA ASP A 53 -47.96 7.93 -33.54
C ASP A 53 -48.96 6.78 -33.37
N THR A 54 -50.02 7.21 -32.68
CA THR A 54 -51.40 6.71 -32.66
C THR A 54 -51.70 5.40 -31.94
N LYS A 55 -52.36 5.56 -30.78
CA LYS A 55 -53.24 4.55 -30.16
C LYS A 55 -54.44 4.25 -31.07
N PRO A 56 -54.85 2.98 -31.21
CA PRO A 56 -56.18 2.61 -31.65
C PRO A 56 -57.10 2.17 -30.50
N GLU A 57 -58.38 2.47 -30.74
CA GLU A 57 -59.64 1.84 -30.29
C GLU A 57 -59.56 0.31 -30.13
N GLU A 58 -60.15 -0.27 -29.08
CA GLU A 58 -61.54 -0.77 -28.95
C GLU A 58 -61.71 -2.21 -29.48
N ASP A 59 -62.56 -2.97 -28.79
CA ASP A 59 -63.07 -4.33 -29.03
C ASP A 59 -62.68 -5.37 -27.95
N VAL A 60 -63.54 -6.25 -27.42
CA VAL A 60 -64.96 -6.63 -27.56
C VAL A 60 -65.25 -7.52 -26.33
N VAL A 61 -66.50 -7.62 -25.84
CA VAL A 61 -67.26 -8.88 -25.66
C VAL A 61 -68.58 -8.61 -24.91
N ALA A 62 -69.66 -9.03 -25.57
CA ALA A 62 -71.04 -8.99 -25.16
C ALA A 62 -71.38 -10.05 -24.08
N GLY A 63 -72.48 -9.80 -23.36
CA GLY A 63 -72.82 -10.41 -22.07
C GLY A 63 -73.52 -11.77 -22.08
N VAL A 64 -73.87 -12.21 -20.86
CA VAL A 64 -74.92 -13.19 -20.54
C VAL A 64 -75.50 -12.81 -19.17
N ALA A 65 -76.82 -12.90 -19.05
CA ALA A 65 -77.63 -12.54 -17.88
C ALA A 65 -77.75 -13.68 -16.86
N ASP A 66 -78.05 -13.32 -15.60
CA ASP A 66 -79.03 -13.92 -14.66
C ASP A 66 -78.56 -13.77 -13.18
N PRO A 67 -79.44 -13.92 -12.17
CA PRO A 67 -80.47 -12.94 -11.82
C PRO A 67 -80.42 -12.55 -10.33
N GLY A 68 -81.03 -11.42 -9.98
CA GLY A 68 -81.52 -11.19 -8.63
C GLY A 68 -80.61 -10.36 -7.72
N THR A 69 -80.79 -9.04 -7.77
CA THR A 69 -80.76 -8.20 -6.57
C THR A 69 -81.63 -6.98 -6.81
N THR A 70 -82.84 -7.04 -6.25
CA THR A 70 -83.65 -5.95 -5.69
C THR A 70 -83.36 -4.52 -6.20
N ARG A 71 -84.24 -4.03 -7.08
CA ARG A 71 -84.40 -2.60 -7.36
C ARG A 71 -84.87 -1.86 -6.11
N HIS A 72 -84.00 -1.11 -5.46
CA HIS A 72 -84.43 -0.11 -4.48
C HIS A 72 -84.89 1.16 -5.21
N GLY A 73 -86.20 1.40 -5.12
CA GLY A 73 -86.87 2.56 -5.70
C GLY A 73 -86.32 3.89 -5.19
N TYR A 74 -86.24 4.85 -6.11
CA TYR A 74 -85.98 6.24 -5.83
C TYR A 74 -87.21 6.85 -5.17
N ASP A 75 -87.09 7.24 -3.90
CA ASP A 75 -88.14 7.92 -3.13
C ASP A 75 -87.93 9.45 -3.22
N PRO A 76 -88.80 10.20 -3.91
CA PRO A 76 -88.62 11.62 -4.18
C PRO A 76 -88.87 12.55 -2.96
N LEU A 77 -89.16 12.01 -1.77
CA LEU A 77 -89.57 12.81 -0.60
C LEU A 77 -88.58 12.82 0.58
N LYS A 78 -87.35 12.32 0.41
CA LYS A 78 -86.32 12.41 1.47
C LYS A 78 -85.51 13.72 1.39
N PRO A 79 -85.55 14.62 2.40
CA PRO A 79 -84.69 15.79 2.43
C PRO A 79 -83.23 15.37 2.59
N ARG A 80 -82.37 15.83 1.66
CA ARG A 80 -80.93 15.54 1.68
C ARG A 80 -80.25 16.42 2.75
N LYS A 81 -79.32 15.83 3.53
CA LYS A 81 -78.42 16.60 4.38
C LYS A 81 -77.59 17.56 3.51
N PRO A 82 -77.42 18.84 3.87
CA PRO A 82 -76.53 19.72 3.12
C PRO A 82 -75.11 19.19 3.25
N LEU A 83 -74.41 19.11 2.12
CA LEU A 83 -72.96 18.89 2.11
C LEU A 83 -72.31 20.06 2.85
N ASN A 84 -71.39 19.77 3.77
CA ASN A 84 -70.64 20.78 4.51
C ASN A 84 -70.05 21.80 3.52
N ARG A 85 -70.54 23.04 3.61
CA ARG A 85 -69.94 24.18 2.94
C ARG A 85 -68.58 24.41 3.58
N ILE A 86 -67.52 23.88 2.99
CA ILE A 86 -66.18 24.43 3.22
C ILE A 86 -66.26 25.88 2.76
N ALA A 87 -66.05 26.82 3.69
CA ALA A 87 -65.98 28.23 3.36
C ALA A 87 -64.76 28.45 2.47
N VAL A 88 -64.96 28.45 1.15
CA VAL A 88 -64.01 28.97 0.18
C VAL A 88 -64.00 30.49 0.38
N GLY A 89 -62.98 30.99 1.06
CA GLY A 89 -62.84 32.41 1.37
C GLY A 89 -62.65 32.70 2.86
N LYS A 90 -61.61 32.13 3.48
CA LYS A 90 -60.88 32.92 4.47
C LYS A 90 -59.89 33.77 3.67
N ALA A 91 -60.01 35.08 3.80
CA ALA A 91 -59.01 36.00 3.30
C ALA A 91 -57.64 35.52 3.81
N PHE A 92 -56.78 35.10 2.89
CA PHE A 92 -55.37 34.99 3.20
C PHE A 92 -54.91 36.42 3.47
N ASP A 93 -54.67 36.70 4.75
CA ASP A 93 -53.99 37.91 5.17
C ASP A 93 -52.58 37.85 4.57
N SER A 94 -52.41 38.51 3.42
CA SER A 94 -51.18 38.50 2.64
C SER A 94 -50.00 38.97 3.48
N ASN A 95 -50.24 39.82 4.48
CA ASN A 95 -49.20 40.28 5.42
C ASN A 95 -48.63 39.14 6.29
N LYS A 96 -49.43 38.13 6.64
CA LYS A 96 -48.97 37.01 7.48
C LYS A 96 -48.25 35.93 6.68
N ALA A 97 -48.69 35.72 5.42
CA ALA A 97 -47.99 34.88 4.47
C ALA A 97 -46.68 35.52 3.98
N GLU A 98 -46.63 36.85 3.87
CA GLU A 98 -45.42 37.60 3.50
C GLU A 98 -44.39 37.63 4.65
N GLN A 99 -44.82 37.78 5.91
CA GLN A 99 -43.93 37.62 7.07
C GLN A 99 -43.42 36.18 7.27
N GLN A 100 -44.16 35.17 6.78
CA GLN A 100 -43.68 33.78 6.74
C GLN A 100 -42.89 33.45 5.46
N ALA A 101 -43.04 34.24 4.39
CA ALA A 101 -42.28 34.13 3.14
C ALA A 101 -40.98 34.96 3.16
N THR A 102 -40.80 35.84 4.14
CA THR A 102 -39.47 36.29 4.57
C THR A 102 -38.84 35.24 5.48
N VAL A 103 -38.73 34.00 5.00
CA VAL A 103 -37.62 33.15 5.40
C VAL A 103 -36.40 33.87 4.85
N GLY A 104 -35.86 34.78 5.66
CA GLY A 104 -34.81 35.70 5.27
C GLY A 104 -33.73 34.92 4.55
N PHE A 105 -33.54 35.23 3.28
CA PHE A 105 -32.45 34.72 2.46
C PHE A 105 -31.16 34.90 3.25
N ILE A 106 -30.70 33.80 3.85
CA ILE A 106 -29.40 33.64 4.46
C ILE A 106 -29.15 34.63 5.60
N ASN A 107 -29.69 34.35 6.79
CA ASN A 107 -29.09 34.87 8.02
C ASN A 107 -27.61 34.43 8.03
N TRP A 108 -26.66 35.35 7.95
CA TRP A 108 -25.22 35.04 7.80
C TRP A 108 -24.70 34.09 8.90
N LYS A 109 -25.34 34.11 10.08
CA LYS A 109 -25.08 33.14 11.16
C LYS A 109 -25.44 31.70 10.78
N ALA A 110 -26.57 31.50 10.09
CA ALA A 110 -26.97 30.20 9.56
C ALA A 110 -26.01 29.75 8.44
N ALA A 111 -25.56 30.66 7.57
CA ALA A 111 -24.56 30.35 6.56
C ALA A 111 -23.23 29.87 7.18
N LEU A 112 -22.76 30.57 8.21
CA LEU A 112 -21.57 30.16 8.97
C LEU A 112 -21.75 28.80 9.63
N PHE A 113 -22.92 28.54 10.21
CA PHE A 113 -23.23 27.24 10.79
C PHE A 113 -23.18 26.13 9.73
N PHE A 114 -23.81 26.32 8.57
CA PHE A 114 -23.75 25.34 7.48
C PHE A 114 -22.33 25.12 6.92
N ILE A 115 -21.52 26.18 6.80
CA ILE A 115 -20.12 26.05 6.38
C ILE A 115 -19.30 25.31 7.43
N ALA A 116 -19.49 25.61 8.72
CA ALA A 116 -18.80 24.94 9.81
C ALA A 116 -19.19 23.46 9.91
N THR A 117 -20.49 23.15 9.88
CA THR A 117 -20.98 21.76 9.93
C THR A 117 -20.61 20.99 8.67
N GLY A 118 -20.77 21.59 7.48
CA GLY A 118 -20.39 20.98 6.21
C GLY A 118 -18.88 20.75 6.10
N GLY A 119 -18.07 21.75 6.47
CA GLY A 119 -16.61 21.63 6.53
C GLY A 119 -16.14 20.59 7.55
N GLY A 120 -16.76 20.55 8.73
CA GLY A 120 -16.48 19.53 9.76
C GLY A 120 -16.83 18.12 9.30
N LEU A 121 -17.98 17.94 8.64
CA LEU A 121 -18.41 16.65 8.10
C LEU A 121 -17.49 16.20 6.95
N LEU A 122 -17.12 17.10 6.04
CA LEU A 122 -16.16 16.79 4.97
C LEU A 122 -14.78 16.42 5.52
N TYR A 123 -14.30 17.14 6.53
CA TYR A 123 -13.05 16.81 7.21
C TYR A 123 -13.13 15.44 7.88
N PHE A 124 -14.20 15.15 8.58
CA PHE A 124 -14.43 13.86 9.22
C PHE A 124 -14.47 12.71 8.20
N PHE A 125 -15.28 12.84 7.14
CA PHE A 125 -15.35 11.84 6.07
C PHE A 125 -14.00 11.67 5.34
N LYS A 126 -13.26 12.76 5.11
CA LYS A 126 -11.93 12.68 4.49
C LYS A 126 -10.93 11.97 5.40
N SER A 127 -10.99 12.21 6.72
CA SER A 127 -10.16 11.55 7.73
C SER A 127 -10.46 10.06 7.84
N GLU A 128 -11.75 9.69 7.93
CA GLU A 128 -12.21 8.30 7.95
C GLU A 128 -11.84 7.55 6.67
N LYS A 129 -12.06 8.18 5.50
CA LYS A 129 -11.72 7.56 4.21
C LYS A 129 -10.22 7.26 4.12
N LYS A 130 -9.35 8.15 4.61
CA LYS A 130 -7.90 7.92 4.61
C LYS A 130 -7.51 6.74 5.50
N ARG A 131 -8.10 6.63 6.69
CA ARG A 131 -7.86 5.49 7.60
C ARG A 131 -8.29 4.17 6.97
N LEU A 132 -9.50 4.14 6.41
CA LEU A 132 -10.03 2.97 5.73
C LEU A 132 -9.23 2.62 4.48
N GLU A 133 -8.71 3.60 3.75
CA GLU A 133 -7.82 3.37 2.61
C GLU A 133 -6.50 2.76 3.05
N ILE A 134 -5.89 3.22 4.14
CA ILE A 134 -4.65 2.64 4.68
C ILE A 134 -4.91 1.22 5.20
N GLU A 135 -5.99 1.01 5.94
CA GLU A 135 -6.42 -0.31 6.41
C GLU A 135 -6.69 -1.24 5.23
N LYS A 136 -7.40 -0.76 4.20
CA LYS A 136 -7.67 -1.51 2.98
C LYS A 136 -6.42 -1.76 2.16
N LEU A 137 -5.45 -0.84 2.12
CA LEU A 137 -4.16 -1.05 1.47
C LEU A 137 -3.35 -2.09 2.23
N GLU A 138 -3.38 -2.07 3.56
CA GLU A 138 -2.78 -3.11 4.38
C GLU A 138 -3.48 -4.46 4.16
N GLU A 139 -4.80 -4.51 4.06
CA GLU A 139 -5.59 -5.71 3.75
C GLU A 139 -5.43 -6.21 2.31
N SER A 140 -5.38 -5.30 1.34
CA SER A 140 -5.18 -5.64 -0.07
C SER A 140 -3.75 -6.05 -0.31
N ASN A 141 -2.79 -5.39 0.35
CA ASN A 141 -1.44 -5.91 0.46
C ASN A 141 -1.54 -7.31 1.05
N ARG A 142 -2.30 -7.59 2.12
CA ARG A 142 -2.52 -8.94 2.72
C ARG A 142 -3.15 -10.00 1.78
N GLY A 143 -3.84 -9.65 0.69
CA GLY A 143 -4.50 -10.58 -0.24
C GLY A 143 -3.58 -11.35 -1.22
N TYR A 144 -4.12 -12.41 -1.83
CA TYR A 144 -3.43 -13.26 -2.82
C TYR A 144 -2.80 -12.44 -3.96
N GLY A 145 -1.49 -12.61 -4.18
CA GLY A 145 -0.71 -11.85 -5.18
C GLY A 145 0.44 -10.99 -4.64
N LYS A 146 0.69 -11.03 -3.32
CA LYS A 146 1.80 -10.30 -2.68
C LYS A 146 3.15 -10.50 -3.38
N PRO A 147 3.95 -9.43 -3.54
CA PRO A 147 5.40 -9.61 -3.55
C PRO A 147 5.79 -10.16 -2.17
N LEU A 148 6.20 -11.42 -2.12
CA LEU A 148 6.86 -12.00 -0.95
C LEU A 148 8.16 -11.21 -0.76
N VAL A 149 8.12 -10.23 0.15
CA VAL A 149 9.23 -9.39 0.58
C VAL A 149 9.42 -9.65 2.06
N GLY A 150 10.63 -10.08 2.42
CA GLY A 150 10.94 -10.61 3.74
C GLY A 150 11.07 -12.14 3.70
N GLY A 151 11.86 -12.66 4.64
CA GLY A 151 12.15 -14.08 4.76
C GLY A 151 13.17 -14.32 5.86
N PRO A 152 13.41 -15.59 6.21
CA PRO A 152 14.38 -15.93 7.24
C PRO A 152 15.79 -15.56 6.78
N PHE A 153 16.56 -14.96 7.67
CA PHE A 153 17.96 -14.64 7.42
C PHE A 153 18.79 -14.90 8.67
N ASN A 154 20.06 -15.21 8.44
CA ASN A 154 21.04 -15.40 9.50
C ASN A 154 22.26 -14.59 9.12
N LEU A 155 22.46 -13.48 9.83
CA LEU A 155 23.53 -12.53 9.61
C LEU A 155 24.27 -12.29 10.93
N ILE A 156 25.31 -11.47 10.88
CA ILE A 156 26.04 -11.01 12.06
C ILE A 156 25.92 -9.49 12.16
N ASP A 157 25.79 -8.98 13.38
CA ASP A 157 25.78 -7.55 13.66
C ASP A 157 27.20 -6.95 13.62
N GLN A 158 27.29 -5.63 13.70
CA GLN A 158 28.57 -4.89 13.76
C GLN A 158 29.40 -5.16 15.03
N HIS A 159 28.85 -5.92 15.98
CA HIS A 159 29.50 -6.35 17.22
C HIS A 159 29.93 -7.83 17.17
N GLY A 160 29.63 -8.55 16.08
CA GLY A 160 29.92 -9.96 15.89
C GLY A 160 28.89 -10.92 16.49
N ASN A 161 27.75 -10.44 16.97
CA ASN A 161 26.66 -11.28 17.46
C ASN A 161 25.79 -11.78 16.28
N PRO A 162 25.25 -13.01 16.35
CA PRO A 162 24.29 -13.48 15.37
C PRO A 162 22.99 -12.65 15.45
N PHE A 163 22.45 -12.28 14.31
CA PHE A 163 21.22 -11.50 14.17
C PHE A 163 20.32 -12.14 13.12
N THR A 164 19.05 -12.32 13.47
CA THR A 164 18.06 -13.04 12.65
C THR A 164 16.77 -12.24 12.48
N GLU A 165 15.85 -12.72 11.64
CA GLU A 165 14.53 -12.10 11.50
C GLU A 165 13.73 -12.08 12.80
N LYS A 166 14.06 -12.97 13.75
CA LYS A 166 13.36 -13.09 15.04
C LYS A 166 13.66 -11.92 15.96
N ASP A 167 14.83 -11.32 15.82
CA ASP A 167 15.25 -10.17 16.63
C ASP A 167 14.51 -8.89 16.23
N LEU A 168 13.88 -8.90 15.05
CA LEU A 168 12.99 -7.82 14.57
C LEU A 168 11.56 -7.95 15.10
N LEU A 169 11.19 -9.10 15.65
CA LEU A 169 9.81 -9.33 16.12
C LEU A 169 9.49 -8.49 17.36
N GLY A 170 8.23 -8.08 17.47
CA GLY A 170 7.73 -7.25 18.57
C GLY A 170 8.00 -5.76 18.43
N LYS A 171 8.73 -5.32 17.41
CA LYS A 171 9.01 -3.90 17.12
C LYS A 171 8.87 -3.63 15.63
N PHE A 172 8.55 -2.38 15.28
CA PHE A 172 8.63 -1.97 13.88
C PHE A 172 10.10 -1.88 13.47
N SER A 173 10.43 -2.28 12.24
CA SER A 173 11.80 -2.17 11.73
C SER A 173 11.85 -1.44 10.39
N LEU A 174 12.90 -0.67 10.19
CA LEU A 174 13.19 0.04 8.96
C LEU A 174 14.50 -0.51 8.39
N ILE A 175 14.40 -1.28 7.31
CA ILE A 175 15.53 -2.01 6.72
C ILE A 175 16.00 -1.27 5.47
N TYR A 176 17.29 -0.99 5.41
CA TYR A 176 17.96 -0.41 4.24
C TYR A 176 19.08 -1.32 3.76
N PHE A 177 19.22 -1.45 2.45
CA PHE A 177 20.29 -2.21 1.81
C PHE A 177 21.28 -1.22 1.20
N GLY A 178 22.57 -1.32 1.55
CA GLY A 178 23.61 -0.40 1.09
C GLY A 178 25.00 -1.00 1.23
N PHE A 179 26.05 -0.19 1.10
CA PHE A 179 27.43 -0.62 1.37
C PHE A 179 28.28 0.60 1.76
N SER A 180 29.36 0.39 2.52
CA SER A 180 30.15 1.51 3.10
C SER A 180 30.87 2.36 2.06
N MET A 181 31.27 1.76 0.94
CA MET A 181 32.05 2.40 -0.14
C MET A 181 31.18 3.04 -1.23
N CYS A 182 29.92 3.35 -0.94
CA CYS A 182 29.04 3.99 -1.92
C CYS A 182 29.41 5.48 -2.05
N PRO A 183 29.68 6.00 -3.26
CA PRO A 183 30.24 7.34 -3.42
C PRO A 183 29.31 8.46 -2.96
N ASP A 184 28.00 8.34 -3.22
CA ASP A 184 27.06 9.46 -2.99
C ASP A 184 25.73 9.04 -2.34
N ILE A 185 25.08 7.96 -2.80
CA ILE A 185 23.66 7.71 -2.47
C ILE A 185 23.47 7.13 -1.05
N CYS A 186 24.33 6.23 -0.58
CA CYS A 186 24.15 5.64 0.75
C CYS A 186 24.28 6.64 1.90
N PRO A 187 25.29 7.55 1.91
CA PRO A 187 25.38 8.58 2.94
C PRO A 187 24.12 9.45 3.02
N ASP A 188 23.62 9.93 1.88
CA ASP A 188 22.40 10.76 1.82
C ASP A 188 21.17 10.02 2.39
N GLU A 189 21.01 8.74 2.03
CA GLU A 189 19.89 7.93 2.52
C GLU A 189 20.02 7.60 4.00
N LEU A 190 21.24 7.38 4.51
CA LEU A 190 21.49 7.16 5.94
C LEU A 190 21.26 8.42 6.78
N GLU A 191 21.66 9.60 6.29
CA GLU A 191 21.35 10.86 6.96
C GLU A 191 19.83 11.08 7.03
N LYS A 192 19.12 10.81 5.93
CA LYS A 192 17.65 10.82 5.91
C LYS A 192 17.07 9.81 6.90
N MET A 193 17.65 8.62 7.05
CA MET A 193 17.24 7.65 8.06
C MET A 193 17.41 8.20 9.48
N SER A 194 18.54 8.84 9.77
CA SER A 194 18.80 9.50 11.05
C SER A 194 17.76 10.57 11.36
N GLU A 195 17.38 11.40 10.38
CA GLU A 195 16.29 12.37 10.52
C GLU A 195 14.95 11.70 10.84
N MET A 196 14.62 10.60 10.13
CA MET A 196 13.39 9.84 10.37
C MET A 196 13.34 9.28 11.79
N LEU A 197 14.43 8.68 12.26
CA LEU A 197 14.55 8.13 13.62
C LEU A 197 14.41 9.21 14.69
N ASN A 198 15.10 10.33 14.53
CA ASN A 198 15.01 11.47 15.45
C ASN A 198 13.58 12.05 15.54
N ALA A 199 12.82 12.02 14.43
CA ALA A 199 11.44 12.50 14.40
C ALA A 199 10.44 11.49 14.99
N ILE A 200 10.73 10.18 14.91
CA ILE A 200 9.88 9.11 15.44
C ILE A 200 10.13 8.87 16.93
N ASN A 201 11.39 8.87 17.36
CA ASN A 201 11.78 8.59 18.75
C ASN A 201 11.24 9.64 19.74
N LYS A 202 10.90 10.84 19.28
CA LYS A 202 10.17 11.85 20.09
C LYS A 202 8.81 11.36 20.59
N ASP A 203 8.19 10.40 19.90
CA ASP A 203 6.86 9.88 20.21
C ASP A 203 6.92 8.52 20.94
N GLU A 204 8.08 8.14 21.50
CA GLU A 204 8.34 6.89 22.26
C GLU A 204 8.10 5.57 21.49
N LYS A 205 7.70 5.62 20.21
CA LYS A 205 7.54 4.45 19.37
C LYS A 205 8.89 4.05 18.75
N LYS A 206 9.58 3.10 19.38
CA LYS A 206 10.90 2.63 18.93
C LYS A 206 10.79 1.83 17.63
N VAL A 207 11.27 2.41 16.53
CA VAL A 207 11.55 1.70 15.28
C VAL A 207 13.00 1.22 15.33
N ILE A 208 13.26 -0.02 14.94
CA ILE A 208 14.63 -0.55 14.81
C ILE A 208 15.14 -0.21 13.40
N PRO A 209 16.12 0.70 13.26
CA PRO A 209 16.83 0.88 12.01
C PRO A 209 17.84 -0.25 11.78
N VAL A 210 17.80 -0.86 10.59
CA VAL A 210 18.69 -1.94 10.20
C VAL A 210 19.32 -1.59 8.85
N PHE A 211 20.65 -1.60 8.82
CA PHE A 211 21.46 -1.48 7.62
C PHE A 211 21.99 -2.87 7.25
N ILE A 212 21.70 -3.37 6.05
CA ILE A 212 22.22 -4.65 5.55
C ILE A 212 23.20 -4.35 4.43
N THR A 213 24.45 -4.80 4.56
CA THR A 213 25.43 -4.63 3.50
C THR A 213 25.10 -5.49 2.26
N CYS A 214 25.30 -4.94 1.07
CA CYS A 214 25.32 -5.67 -0.20
C CYS A 214 26.75 -6.09 -0.61
N ASP A 215 27.77 -5.72 0.16
CA ASP A 215 29.17 -5.98 -0.15
C ASP A 215 29.97 -6.54 1.05
N PRO A 216 29.73 -7.80 1.42
CA PRO A 216 30.40 -8.43 2.57
C PRO A 216 31.91 -8.61 2.39
N ALA A 217 32.46 -8.43 1.17
CA ALA A 217 33.89 -8.56 0.92
C ALA A 217 34.70 -7.39 1.49
N ARG A 218 34.10 -6.20 1.55
CA ARG A 218 34.72 -4.97 2.06
C ARG A 218 34.12 -4.54 3.40
N ASP A 219 32.85 -4.81 3.61
CA ASP A 219 32.11 -4.40 4.80
C ASP A 219 32.23 -5.44 5.92
N THR A 220 33.38 -5.42 6.62
CA THR A 220 33.56 -6.18 7.86
C THR A 220 32.75 -5.56 9.01
N PRO A 221 32.46 -6.30 10.09
CA PRO A 221 31.75 -5.75 11.25
C PRO A 221 32.41 -4.48 11.82
N GLU A 222 33.75 -4.44 11.85
CA GLU A 222 34.52 -3.28 12.31
C GLU A 222 34.32 -2.06 11.40
N VAL A 223 34.41 -2.25 10.08
CA VAL A 223 34.19 -1.18 9.09
C VAL A 223 32.76 -0.64 9.18
N LEU A 224 31.77 -1.54 9.29
CA LEU A 224 30.37 -1.11 9.44
C LEU A 224 30.13 -0.36 10.74
N LYS A 225 30.78 -0.77 11.84
CA LYS A 225 30.66 -0.08 13.12
C LYS A 225 31.16 1.36 13.04
N ASP A 226 32.33 1.57 12.44
CA ASP A 226 32.92 2.90 12.30
C ASP A 226 32.10 3.76 11.33
N TYR A 227 31.68 3.19 10.20
CA TYR A 227 30.84 3.88 9.21
C TYR A 227 29.48 4.32 9.79
N LEU A 228 28.77 3.42 10.46
CA LEU A 228 27.43 3.70 10.99
C LEU A 228 27.45 4.63 12.22
N ALA A 229 28.58 4.69 12.93
CA ALA A 229 28.75 5.60 14.07
C ALA A 229 28.68 7.09 13.68
N GLU A 230 28.94 7.43 12.42
CA GLU A 230 28.85 8.80 11.91
C GLU A 230 27.41 9.28 11.72
N PHE A 231 26.45 8.36 11.57
CA PHE A 231 25.06 8.69 11.23
C PHE A 231 24.15 8.72 12.47
N HIS A 232 23.86 7.56 13.06
CA HIS A 232 22.96 7.47 14.20
C HIS A 232 23.26 6.22 15.06
N PRO A 233 23.35 6.35 16.40
CA PRO A 233 23.79 5.28 17.28
C PRO A 233 22.85 4.08 17.34
N ASP A 234 21.56 4.27 17.03
CA ASP A 234 20.57 3.19 17.04
C ASP A 234 20.67 2.27 15.80
N ILE A 235 21.43 2.64 14.75
CA ILE A 235 21.51 1.86 13.50
C ILE A 235 22.28 0.56 13.74
N ILE A 236 21.61 -0.56 13.44
CA ILE A 236 22.20 -1.90 13.50
C ILE A 236 22.72 -2.26 12.11
N GLY A 237 24.03 -2.45 11.99
CA GLY A 237 24.70 -2.88 10.76
C GLY A 237 24.80 -4.40 10.72
N LEU A 238 24.28 -5.01 9.66
CA LEU A 238 24.33 -6.44 9.43
C LEU A 238 25.24 -6.77 8.26
N THR A 239 26.12 -7.75 8.47
CA THR A 239 26.99 -8.35 7.46
C THR A 239 26.97 -9.88 7.59
N GLY A 240 27.70 -10.58 6.74
CA GLY A 240 27.70 -12.05 6.73
C GLY A 240 28.49 -12.61 5.55
N THR A 241 28.29 -13.89 5.27
CA THR A 241 28.87 -14.51 4.08
C THR A 241 28.16 -14.03 2.81
N TYR A 242 28.86 -14.08 1.66
CA TYR A 242 28.26 -13.72 0.36
C TYR A 242 26.97 -14.50 0.08
N ASP A 243 26.92 -15.79 0.45
CA ASP A 243 25.74 -16.63 0.26
C ASP A 243 24.57 -16.25 1.18
N GLU A 244 24.84 -15.83 2.41
CA GLU A 244 23.82 -15.32 3.34
C GLU A 244 23.26 -14.00 2.85
N ILE A 245 24.12 -13.02 2.50
CA ILE A 245 23.69 -11.74 1.93
C ILE A 245 22.88 -11.96 0.65
N LYS A 246 23.33 -12.85 -0.24
CA LYS A 246 22.60 -13.18 -1.47
C LYS A 246 21.21 -13.75 -1.20
N LYS A 247 21.07 -14.62 -0.19
CA LYS A 247 19.77 -15.16 0.23
C LYS A 247 18.88 -14.07 0.80
N THR A 248 19.42 -13.20 1.65
CA THR A 248 18.69 -12.06 2.24
C THR A 248 18.23 -11.09 1.17
N CYS A 249 19.12 -10.63 0.28
CA CYS A 249 18.76 -9.76 -0.84
C CYS A 249 17.66 -10.40 -1.71
N LYS A 250 17.74 -11.70 -1.99
CA LYS A 250 16.69 -12.42 -2.73
C LYS A 250 15.35 -12.44 -1.98
N ALA A 251 15.35 -12.65 -0.66
CA ALA A 251 14.14 -12.65 0.16
C ALA A 251 13.45 -11.27 0.18
N TYR A 252 14.24 -10.19 0.14
CA TYR A 252 13.74 -8.81 0.07
C TYR A 252 13.58 -8.30 -1.37
N ARG A 253 13.84 -9.14 -2.38
CA ARG A 253 13.81 -8.79 -3.82
C ARG A 253 14.72 -7.63 -4.18
N VAL A 254 15.82 -7.48 -3.45
CA VAL A 254 16.89 -6.53 -3.74
C VAL A 254 17.79 -7.16 -4.79
N TYR A 255 17.91 -6.47 -5.92
CA TYR A 255 18.90 -6.82 -6.93
C TYR A 255 20.25 -6.27 -6.50
N PHE A 256 21.27 -7.12 -6.56
CA PHE A 256 22.65 -6.68 -6.46
C PHE A 256 23.48 -7.34 -7.55
N SER A 257 24.43 -6.58 -8.09
CA SER A 257 25.34 -7.05 -9.14
C SER A 257 26.77 -6.66 -8.77
N THR A 258 27.65 -7.65 -8.76
CA THR A 258 29.09 -7.43 -8.61
C THR A 258 29.72 -7.46 -9.99
N PRO A 259 30.57 -6.48 -10.37
CA PRO A 259 31.23 -6.50 -11.68
C PRO A 259 32.06 -7.78 -11.88
N PRO A 260 32.03 -8.41 -13.06
CA PRO A 260 32.66 -9.71 -13.29
C PRO A 260 34.20 -9.67 -13.38
N ASP A 261 34.81 -8.49 -13.60
CA ASP A 261 36.24 -8.34 -13.92
C ASP A 261 37.02 -7.58 -12.84
N LEU A 262 36.89 -7.99 -11.58
CA LEU A 262 37.57 -7.33 -10.46
C LEU A 262 39.03 -7.76 -10.32
N LYS A 263 39.95 -6.80 -10.48
CA LYS A 263 41.35 -6.96 -10.04
C LYS A 263 41.46 -6.64 -8.56
N PRO A 264 42.31 -7.34 -7.79
CA PRO A 264 42.52 -7.04 -6.38
C PRO A 264 42.99 -5.58 -6.21
N GLY A 265 42.25 -4.79 -5.44
CA GLY A 265 42.50 -3.36 -5.19
C GLY A 265 41.77 -2.38 -6.11
N GLN A 266 40.93 -2.84 -7.05
CA GLN A 266 40.04 -1.96 -7.80
C GLN A 266 38.75 -1.72 -7.02
N ASP A 267 38.39 -0.45 -6.87
CA ASP A 267 37.09 -0.04 -6.36
C ASP A 267 36.00 -0.41 -7.38
N TYR A 268 34.87 -0.91 -6.88
CA TYR A 268 33.75 -1.32 -7.70
C TYR A 268 32.42 -0.88 -7.11
N LEU A 269 31.50 -0.56 -8.01
CA LEU A 269 30.14 -0.21 -7.65
C LEU A 269 29.29 -1.47 -7.60
N VAL A 270 28.58 -1.62 -6.50
CA VAL A 270 27.51 -2.60 -6.36
C VAL A 270 26.21 -1.84 -6.59
N ASP A 271 25.48 -2.19 -7.65
CA ASP A 271 24.11 -1.71 -7.80
C ASP A 271 23.28 -2.29 -6.67
N HIS A 272 22.57 -1.46 -5.90
CA HIS A 272 21.65 -1.92 -4.86
C HIS A 272 20.35 -1.10 -4.90
N SER A 273 19.33 -1.63 -4.22
CA SER A 273 18.06 -0.93 -4.09
C SER A 273 18.17 0.24 -3.09
N ILE A 274 17.65 1.40 -3.47
CA ILE A 274 17.64 2.66 -2.71
C ILE A 274 16.33 2.83 -1.92
N PHE A 275 15.80 1.72 -1.40
CA PHE A 275 14.50 1.64 -0.76
C PHE A 275 14.65 1.30 0.72
N PHE A 276 13.91 2.00 1.57
CA PHE A 276 13.67 1.58 2.94
C PHE A 276 12.45 0.67 2.99
N TYR A 277 12.63 -0.52 3.53
CA TYR A 277 11.55 -1.47 3.76
C TYR A 277 11.02 -1.28 5.18
N PHE A 278 9.75 -0.90 5.29
CA PHE A 278 9.08 -0.77 6.57
C PHE A 278 8.34 -2.06 6.90
N MET A 279 8.76 -2.70 7.99
CA MET A 279 8.23 -3.99 8.44
C MET A 279 7.47 -3.82 9.75
N ASP A 280 6.47 -4.66 9.92
CA ASP A 280 5.66 -4.71 11.13
C ASP A 280 6.31 -5.55 12.24
N PRO A 281 5.79 -5.48 13.48
CA PRO A 281 6.23 -6.32 14.60
C PRO A 281 6.09 -7.83 14.40
N GLU A 282 5.39 -8.30 13.36
CA GLU A 282 5.29 -9.72 12.98
C GLU A 282 6.31 -10.09 11.89
N GLY A 283 7.18 -9.17 11.48
CA GLY A 283 8.15 -9.36 10.41
C GLY A 283 7.54 -9.34 9.00
N LYS A 284 6.33 -8.78 8.85
CA LYS A 284 5.64 -8.65 7.57
C LYS A 284 5.89 -7.28 6.95
N TYR A 285 6.05 -7.27 5.63
CA TYR A 285 6.16 -6.05 4.85
C TYR A 285 4.89 -5.18 4.93
N ILE A 286 5.06 -3.89 5.23
CA ILE A 286 4.00 -2.87 5.26
C ILE A 286 4.07 -2.00 4.00
N ASP A 287 5.17 -1.23 3.86
CA ASP A 287 5.37 -0.24 2.80
C ASP A 287 6.86 -0.05 2.50
N VAL A 288 7.15 0.67 1.43
CA VAL A 288 8.50 0.99 0.97
C VAL A 288 8.66 2.49 0.73
N PHE A 289 9.75 3.05 1.25
CA PHE A 289 10.09 4.47 1.05
C PHE A 289 11.32 4.57 0.14
N GLY A 290 11.16 5.15 -1.04
CA GLY A 290 12.27 5.48 -1.93
C GLY A 290 12.67 6.95 -1.88
N ARG A 291 13.59 7.33 -2.76
CA ARG A 291 14.10 8.71 -2.90
C ARG A 291 13.04 9.79 -3.10
N GLN A 292 11.86 9.43 -3.61
CA GLN A 292 10.76 10.38 -3.77
C GLN A 292 10.15 10.88 -2.44
N TYR A 293 10.47 10.25 -1.31
CA TYR A 293 9.95 10.66 0.00
C TYR A 293 11.01 11.44 0.79
N ASP A 294 10.60 12.61 1.27
CA ASP A 294 11.34 13.37 2.29
C ASP A 294 11.19 12.70 3.66
N ALA A 295 12.15 12.93 4.57
CA ALA A 295 12.14 12.35 5.92
C ALA A 295 10.83 12.61 6.67
N LYS A 296 10.30 13.84 6.60
CA LYS A 296 9.05 14.23 7.27
C LYS A 296 7.84 13.45 6.76
N THR A 297 7.69 13.37 5.43
CA THR A 297 6.56 12.66 4.80
C THR A 297 6.64 11.16 5.03
N ALA A 298 7.84 10.58 5.00
CA ALA A 298 8.06 9.18 5.36
C ALA A 298 7.64 8.91 6.80
N VAL A 299 8.05 9.77 7.75
CA VAL A 299 7.67 9.65 9.17
C VAL A 299 6.17 9.78 9.39
N GLU A 300 5.50 10.72 8.72
CA GLU A 300 4.03 10.83 8.79
C GLU A 300 3.34 9.55 8.32
N LYS A 301 3.77 8.98 7.19
CA LYS A 301 3.25 7.70 6.70
C LYS A 301 3.53 6.55 7.64
N MET A 302 4.74 6.46 8.19
CA MET A 302 5.09 5.46 9.20
C MET A 302 4.16 5.58 10.41
N LYS A 303 3.92 6.80 10.92
CA LYS A 303 3.00 7.05 12.03
C LYS A 303 1.56 6.63 11.71
N GLU A 304 1.10 6.87 10.48
CA GLU A 304 -0.22 6.43 10.04
C GLU A 304 -0.33 4.90 10.04
N HIS A 305 0.64 4.19 9.48
CA HIS A 305 0.69 2.73 9.53
C HIS A 305 0.77 2.20 10.97
N MET A 306 1.61 2.80 11.81
CA MET A 306 1.75 2.41 13.22
C MET A 306 0.50 2.71 14.06
N ALA A 307 -0.36 3.63 13.62
CA ALA A 307 -1.61 3.94 14.30
C ALA A 307 -2.75 2.98 13.92
N VAL A 308 -2.69 2.44 12.71
CA VAL A 308 -3.68 1.47 12.18
C VAL A 308 -3.30 0.03 12.52
N TRP A 309 -2.01 -0.26 12.71
CA TRP A 309 -1.53 -1.62 12.99
C TRP A 309 -2.21 -2.25 14.22
N ARG A 310 -2.69 -3.47 14.04
CA ARG A 310 -3.26 -4.35 15.08
C ARG A 310 -2.62 -5.74 14.99
N PRO A 311 -2.46 -6.49 16.10
CA PRO A 311 -1.98 -7.87 16.06
C PRO A 311 -2.85 -8.79 15.19
N SER A 312 -2.25 -9.77 14.52
CA SER A 312 -2.93 -10.77 13.67
C SER A 312 -4.13 -11.43 14.32
N ASP A 313 -3.99 -11.88 15.56
CA ASP A 313 -5.06 -12.58 16.29
C ASP A 313 -6.35 -11.76 16.41
N ASP A 314 -6.23 -10.42 16.50
CA ASP A 314 -7.40 -9.54 16.58
C ASP A 314 -7.94 -9.19 15.19
N ARG A 315 -7.07 -9.12 14.17
CA ARG A 315 -7.46 -8.90 12.77
C ARG A 315 -8.28 -10.06 12.23
N ASP A 316 -7.86 -11.29 12.50
CA ASP A 316 -8.54 -12.48 12.01
C ASP A 316 -9.94 -12.59 12.63
N LYS A 317 -10.10 -12.28 13.92
CA LYS A 317 -11.43 -12.21 14.57
C LYS A 317 -12.32 -11.17 13.90
N THR A 318 -11.83 -9.97 13.63
CA THR A 318 -12.62 -8.94 12.91
C THR A 318 -12.99 -9.38 11.51
N PHE A 319 -12.09 -10.02 10.77
CA PHE A 319 -12.36 -10.54 9.44
C PHE A 319 -13.43 -11.64 9.48
N PHE A 320 -13.29 -12.61 10.39
CA PHE A 320 -14.28 -13.68 10.58
C PHE A 320 -15.64 -13.14 11.07
N GLU A 321 -15.68 -12.18 11.99
CA GLU A 321 -16.92 -11.52 12.41
C GLU A 321 -17.57 -10.72 11.28
N THR A 322 -16.77 -10.07 10.43
CA THR A 322 -17.26 -9.30 9.28
C THR A 322 -17.79 -10.22 8.17
N LEU A 323 -17.14 -11.35 7.92
CA LEU A 323 -17.55 -12.32 6.88
C LEU A 323 -18.68 -13.24 7.32
N PHE A 324 -18.69 -13.70 8.57
CA PHE A 324 -19.62 -14.72 9.05
C PHE A 324 -20.69 -14.20 10.00
N GLY A 325 -20.67 -12.89 10.29
CA GLY A 325 -21.60 -12.27 11.23
C GLY A 325 -21.29 -12.66 12.67
N LYS A 326 -21.40 -11.69 13.58
CA LYS A 326 -21.19 -11.90 15.02
C LYS A 326 -22.03 -13.09 15.52
N LYS A 327 -21.37 -14.21 15.87
CA LYS A 327 -22.06 -15.30 16.58
C LYS A 327 -22.55 -14.72 17.92
N ARG A 328 -23.88 -14.65 18.05
CA ARG A 328 -24.58 -14.15 19.24
C ARG A 328 -24.25 -14.98 20.48
#